data_AF-A0A1I7U1L7-F1
#
_entry.id   AF-A0A1I7U1L7-F1
#
_cell.length_a   1.000
_cell.length_b   1.000
_cell.length_c   1.000
_cell.angle_alpha   90.00
_cell.angle_beta   90.00
_cell.angle_gamma   90.00
#
_symmetry.space_group_name_H-M   'P 1'
#
loop_
_entity.id
_entity.type
_entity.pdbx_description
1 polymer ?
#
loop_
_entity_poly.entity_id
_entity_poly.type
_entity_poly.pdbx_seq_one_letter_code
_entity_poly.pdbx_strand_id
1 'polypeptide(L)'
;MVRIISTVLLISTITLATVSAQANRAKVCQKAVNLGVTFYTAKELEPILKCIEPTLYNTPEDTEGIIAKGKSCVVSNSVSKAFSALSLYNGFNGCTDLMALIDKLTKPFMNQCKQVINKGLKVLNNCKANNKQTGTAKQNACINKVYGQCMAMVTKAFINKVCTALSKKMNAKEWKCAKEYAPKVVNVTPYKCYLIEK
;
A
#
# COMPACT_ATOMS: atom_id res chain seq x y z
N MET A 1 0.32 -14.30 8.61
CA MET A 1 0.02 -12.93 9.07
C MET A 1 0.34 -11.85 8.04
N VAL A 2 1.61 -11.73 7.62
CA VAL A 2 2.15 -10.44 7.12
C VAL A 2 1.55 -9.89 5.82
N ARG A 3 0.95 -10.73 4.95
CA ARG A 3 0.65 -10.34 3.57
C ARG A 3 -0.61 -9.44 3.40
N ILE A 4 -1.57 -9.41 4.35
CA ILE A 4 -2.79 -8.56 4.25
C ILE A 4 -2.40 -7.11 4.09
N ILE A 5 -1.59 -6.65 5.04
CA ILE A 5 -1.29 -5.25 5.29
C ILE A 5 -0.48 -4.66 4.14
N SER A 6 0.35 -5.47 3.47
CA SER A 6 1.08 -5.08 2.25
C SER A 6 0.15 -4.59 1.14
N THR A 7 -0.98 -5.26 0.91
CA THR A 7 -1.92 -4.90 -0.17
C THR A 7 -2.71 -3.63 0.17
N VAL A 8 -3.02 -3.42 1.46
CA VAL A 8 -3.66 -2.19 1.96
C VAL A 8 -2.68 -1.01 1.93
N LEU A 9 -1.41 -1.19 2.28
CA LEU A 9 -0.38 -0.15 2.18
C LEU A 9 0.03 0.18 0.73
N LEU A 10 -0.08 -0.75 -0.22
CA LEU A 10 0.16 -0.40 -1.63
C LEU A 10 -0.86 0.62 -2.17
N ILE A 11 -2.01 0.79 -1.51
CA ILE A 11 -2.99 1.84 -1.79
C ILE A 11 -2.66 3.15 -1.03
N SER A 12 -1.98 3.07 0.13
CA SER A 12 -1.76 4.21 1.03
C SER A 12 -0.77 5.26 0.50
N THR A 13 0.17 4.86 -0.36
CA THR A 13 1.47 5.53 -0.58
C THR A 13 1.43 6.86 -1.36
N ILE A 14 0.26 7.50 -1.58
CA ILE A 14 0.04 8.35 -2.78
C ILE A 14 -0.60 9.77 -2.53
N THR A 15 -0.01 10.59 -1.64
CA THR A 15 0.50 11.99 -1.91
C THR A 15 -0.47 13.19 -2.10
N LEU A 16 -0.25 14.39 -1.49
CA LEU A 16 0.61 15.59 -1.84
C LEU A 16 1.00 16.35 -0.53
N ALA A 17 1.96 17.28 -0.31
CA ALA A 17 2.71 18.28 -1.09
C ALA A 17 3.90 18.92 -0.29
N THR A 18 4.56 19.95 -0.86
CA THR A 18 5.38 21.05 -0.24
C THR A 18 6.39 20.80 0.90
N VAL A 19 7.66 21.18 0.60
CA VAL A 19 8.89 21.47 1.39
C VAL A 19 9.39 20.45 2.44
N SER A 20 10.71 20.25 2.47
CA SER A 20 11.45 19.20 3.20
C SER A 20 11.21 17.77 2.68
N ALA A 21 12.19 16.88 2.89
CA ALA A 21 12.12 15.49 2.42
C ALA A 21 11.30 14.55 3.35
N GLN A 22 10.73 15.06 4.44
CA GLN A 22 9.77 14.35 5.28
C GLN A 22 8.32 14.63 4.87
N ALA A 23 8.02 15.81 4.33
CA ALA A 23 6.64 16.29 4.21
C ALA A 23 5.76 15.44 3.27
N ASN A 24 6.26 14.96 2.12
CA ASN A 24 5.42 14.11 1.27
C ASN A 24 5.19 12.72 1.90
N ARG A 25 6.08 12.19 2.76
CA ARG A 25 5.84 10.93 3.48
C ARG A 25 4.72 11.07 4.52
N ALA A 26 4.75 12.12 5.33
CA ALA A 26 3.68 12.40 6.29
C ALA A 26 2.33 12.60 5.58
N LYS A 27 2.31 13.38 4.48
CA LYS A 27 1.07 13.66 3.76
C LYS A 27 0.58 12.49 2.89
N VAL A 28 1.47 11.59 2.48
CA VAL A 28 1.14 10.23 2.01
C VAL A 28 0.35 9.47 3.08
N CYS A 29 0.90 9.38 4.28
CA CYS A 29 0.29 8.63 5.37
C CYS A 29 -1.05 9.24 5.80
N GLN A 30 -1.17 10.57 5.78
CA GLN A 30 -2.46 11.24 6.00
C GLN A 30 -3.46 10.95 4.89
N LYS A 31 -3.04 10.94 3.62
CA LYS A 31 -3.94 10.60 2.51
C LYS A 31 -4.43 9.16 2.57
N ALA A 32 -3.63 8.22 3.11
CA ALA A 32 -4.09 6.87 3.40
C ALA A 32 -5.32 6.86 4.31
N VAL A 33 -5.26 7.60 5.42
CA VAL A 33 -6.36 7.73 6.39
C VAL A 33 -7.54 8.46 5.76
N ASN A 34 -7.31 9.51 4.97
CA ASN A 34 -8.38 10.22 4.23
C ASN A 34 -9.04 9.37 3.13
N LEU A 35 -8.34 8.33 2.66
CA LEU A 35 -8.86 7.27 1.77
C LEU A 35 -9.37 6.05 2.55
N GLY A 36 -9.49 6.15 3.87
CA GLY A 36 -10.18 5.21 4.72
C GLY A 36 -9.31 4.18 5.44
N VAL A 37 -7.97 4.28 5.47
CA VAL A 37 -7.18 3.41 6.36
C VAL A 37 -7.52 3.71 7.83
N THR A 38 -7.98 2.70 8.57
CA THR A 38 -8.41 2.82 9.98
C THR A 38 -7.55 2.03 10.95
N PHE A 39 -6.91 0.92 10.51
CA PHE A 39 -6.05 0.11 11.39
C PHE A 39 -4.80 0.87 11.87
N TYR A 40 -4.29 1.78 11.05
CA TYR A 40 -3.12 2.63 11.34
C TYR A 40 -3.49 4.11 11.24
N THR A 41 -3.01 4.89 12.19
CA THR A 41 -2.90 6.34 12.06
C THR A 41 -1.80 6.72 11.06
N ALA A 42 -1.82 7.96 10.56
CA ALA A 42 -0.77 8.46 9.68
C ALA A 42 0.64 8.33 10.30
N LYS A 43 0.78 8.63 11.59
CA LYS A 43 2.06 8.54 12.32
C LYS A 43 2.61 7.10 12.40
N GLU A 44 1.75 6.09 12.45
CA GLU A 44 2.17 4.67 12.47
C GLU A 44 2.55 4.14 11.07
N LEU A 45 2.01 4.74 10.00
CA LEU A 45 2.39 4.41 8.62
C LEU A 45 3.77 4.99 8.23
N GLU A 46 4.16 6.15 8.77
CA GLU A 46 5.44 6.79 8.44
C GLU A 46 6.70 5.92 8.67
N PRO A 47 6.91 5.26 9.84
CA PRO A 47 8.08 4.42 10.05
C PRO A 47 8.04 3.14 9.19
N ILE A 48 6.85 2.61 8.87
CA ILE A 48 6.69 1.50 7.93
C ILE A 48 7.23 1.92 6.55
N LEU A 49 6.81 3.08 6.03
CA LEU A 49 7.30 3.57 4.73
C LEU A 49 8.80 3.87 4.76
N LYS A 50 9.29 4.58 5.77
CA LYS A 50 10.72 4.89 5.95
C LYS A 50 11.61 3.63 5.92
N CYS A 51 11.10 2.49 6.40
CA CYS A 51 11.79 1.20 6.36
C CYS A 51 11.82 0.54 4.97
N ILE A 52 10.84 0.82 4.09
CA ILE A 52 10.72 0.26 2.73
C ILE A 52 11.55 1.06 1.72
N GLU A 53 11.62 2.38 1.90
CA GLU A 53 12.26 3.32 0.98
C GLU A 53 13.69 2.98 0.53
N PRO A 54 14.60 2.41 1.36
CA PRO A 54 15.93 2.01 0.90
C PRO A 54 15.89 0.93 -0.20
N THR A 55 15.05 -0.10 -0.02
CA THR A 55 14.88 -1.17 -1.03
C THR A 55 14.22 -0.62 -2.29
N LEU A 56 13.15 0.19 -2.15
CA LEU A 56 12.49 0.83 -3.28
C LEU A 56 13.43 1.77 -4.07
N TYR A 57 14.36 2.45 -3.40
CA TYR A 57 15.34 3.32 -4.05
C TYR A 57 16.47 2.53 -4.75
N ASN A 58 16.95 1.46 -4.12
CA ASN A 58 18.08 0.67 -4.61
C ASN A 58 17.68 -0.30 -5.72
N THR A 59 16.66 -1.14 -5.49
CA THR A 59 16.20 -2.20 -6.40
C THR A 59 14.74 -1.96 -6.86
N PRO A 60 14.43 -0.84 -7.55
CA PRO A 60 13.05 -0.41 -7.83
C PRO A 60 12.24 -1.38 -8.70
N GLU A 61 12.89 -2.17 -9.55
CA GLU A 61 12.24 -3.17 -10.41
C GLU A 61 11.99 -4.51 -9.68
N ASP A 62 12.68 -4.75 -8.56
CA ASP A 62 12.56 -5.97 -7.73
C ASP A 62 11.27 -5.94 -6.90
N THR A 63 10.16 -6.23 -7.59
CA THR A 63 8.82 -6.21 -7.01
C THR A 63 8.70 -7.22 -5.87
N GLU A 64 9.35 -8.39 -5.94
CA GLU A 64 9.24 -9.42 -4.92
C GLU A 64 10.03 -9.07 -3.65
N GLY A 65 11.26 -8.56 -3.78
CA GLY A 65 12.06 -8.05 -2.68
C GLY A 65 11.49 -6.78 -2.05
N ILE A 66 10.89 -5.87 -2.83
CA ILE A 66 10.13 -4.72 -2.30
C ILE A 66 8.92 -5.22 -1.48
N ILE A 67 8.17 -6.21 -1.98
CA ILE A 67 7.04 -6.82 -1.27
C ILE A 67 7.51 -7.56 -0.01
N ALA A 68 8.66 -8.26 -0.04
CA ALA A 68 9.25 -8.92 1.12
C ALA A 68 9.75 -7.92 2.18
N LYS A 69 10.39 -6.82 1.75
CA LYS A 69 10.80 -5.73 2.63
C LYS A 69 9.58 -5.08 3.26
N GLY A 70 8.55 -4.75 2.47
CA GLY A 70 7.26 -4.22 2.92
C GLY A 70 6.61 -5.10 3.98
N LYS A 71 6.64 -6.43 3.81
CA LYS A 71 6.21 -7.38 4.83
C LYS A 71 7.02 -7.20 6.14
N SER A 72 8.36 -7.27 6.09
CA SER A 72 9.19 -7.12 7.29
C SER A 72 8.97 -5.79 8.03
N CYS A 73 8.87 -4.68 7.29
CA CYS A 73 8.70 -3.34 7.81
C CYS A 73 7.34 -3.11 8.47
N VAL A 74 6.30 -3.79 8.00
CA VAL A 74 5.00 -3.80 8.69
C VAL A 74 5.15 -4.47 10.05
N VAL A 75 5.73 -5.68 10.13
CA VAL A 75 5.82 -6.43 11.40
C VAL A 75 6.62 -5.65 12.44
N SER A 76 7.82 -5.20 12.09
CA SER A 76 8.72 -4.52 13.04
C SER A 76 8.16 -3.22 13.62
N ASN A 77 7.24 -2.56 12.91
CA ASN A 77 6.60 -1.31 13.35
C ASN A 77 5.14 -1.49 13.81
N SER A 78 4.63 -2.73 13.89
CA SER A 78 3.24 -3.03 14.29
C SER A 78 3.12 -3.84 15.58
N VAL A 79 4.18 -3.92 16.39
CA VAL A 79 4.21 -4.72 17.63
C VAL A 79 3.08 -4.31 18.59
N SER A 80 2.78 -3.00 18.69
CA SER A 80 1.65 -2.46 19.47
C SER A 80 0.26 -2.92 19.00
N LYS A 81 0.15 -3.45 17.77
CA LYS A 81 -1.09 -3.99 17.19
C LYS A 81 -1.02 -5.51 16.97
N ALA A 82 -0.02 -6.20 17.51
CA ALA A 82 0.24 -7.62 17.23
C ALA A 82 -0.97 -8.52 17.55
N PHE A 83 -1.61 -8.33 18.70
CA PHE A 83 -2.82 -9.08 19.08
C PHE A 83 -3.99 -8.82 18.13
N SER A 84 -4.24 -7.56 17.75
CA SER A 84 -5.29 -7.21 16.79
C SER A 84 -5.01 -7.79 15.40
N ALA A 85 -3.76 -7.75 14.95
CA ALA A 85 -3.33 -8.32 13.67
C ALA A 85 -3.41 -9.86 13.65
N LEU A 86 -3.11 -10.52 14.78
CA LEU A 86 -3.26 -11.97 14.95
C LEU A 86 -4.74 -12.38 14.98
N SER A 87 -5.59 -11.65 15.70
CA SER A 87 -7.05 -11.87 15.73
C SER A 87 -7.65 -11.75 14.32
N LEU A 88 -7.30 -10.69 13.58
CA LEU A 88 -7.70 -10.50 12.17
C LEU A 88 -7.18 -11.62 11.27
N TYR A 89 -5.93 -12.04 11.44
CA TYR A 89 -5.35 -13.15 10.67
C TYR A 89 -6.08 -14.47 10.94
N ASN A 90 -6.34 -14.81 12.19
CA ASN A 90 -7.01 -16.05 12.57
C ASN A 90 -8.47 -16.07 12.08
N GLY A 91 -9.21 -14.98 12.28
CA GLY A 91 -10.59 -14.87 11.78
C GLY A 91 -10.69 -14.95 10.26
N PHE A 92 -9.79 -14.28 9.52
CA PHE A 92 -9.81 -14.36 8.06
C PHE A 92 -9.51 -15.79 7.58
N ASN A 93 -8.53 -16.48 8.19
CA ASN A 93 -8.22 -17.88 7.83
C ASN A 93 -9.34 -18.87 8.20
N GLY A 94 -10.08 -18.62 9.29
CA GLY A 94 -11.30 -19.37 9.60
C GLY A 94 -12.39 -19.20 8.53
N CYS A 95 -12.37 -18.08 7.79
CA CYS A 95 -13.28 -17.82 6.68
C CYS A 95 -12.76 -18.37 5.34
N THR A 96 -11.48 -18.17 4.98
CA THR A 96 -10.85 -18.69 3.75
C THR A 96 -9.33 -18.65 3.86
N ASP A 97 -8.58 -19.50 3.13
CA ASP A 97 -7.12 -19.39 3.07
C ASP A 97 -6.70 -18.01 2.55
N LEU A 98 -6.20 -17.21 3.48
CA LEU A 98 -5.81 -15.84 3.27
C LEU A 98 -4.50 -15.74 2.49
N MET A 99 -3.60 -16.69 2.66
CA MET A 99 -2.28 -16.68 2.02
C MET A 99 -2.45 -17.03 0.53
N ALA A 100 -3.22 -18.08 0.22
CA ALA A 100 -3.61 -18.41 -1.14
C ALA A 100 -4.40 -17.26 -1.81
N LEU A 101 -5.36 -16.65 -1.08
CA LEU A 101 -6.12 -15.51 -1.60
C LEU A 101 -5.24 -14.30 -1.94
N ILE A 102 -4.25 -13.96 -1.10
CA ILE A 102 -3.37 -12.82 -1.40
C ILE A 102 -2.45 -13.13 -2.57
N ASP A 103 -1.93 -14.34 -2.70
CA ASP A 103 -1.05 -14.71 -3.81
C ASP A 103 -1.82 -14.73 -5.15
N LYS A 104 -3.07 -15.22 -5.12
CA LYS A 104 -4.06 -15.12 -6.19
C LYS A 104 -4.35 -13.67 -6.62
N LEU A 105 -4.43 -12.74 -5.67
CA LEU A 105 -4.78 -11.33 -5.92
C LEU A 105 -3.58 -10.41 -6.18
N THR A 106 -2.35 -10.81 -5.82
CA THR A 106 -1.14 -9.97 -5.94
C THR A 106 -0.85 -9.56 -7.39
N LYS A 107 -0.80 -10.52 -8.32
CA LYS A 107 -0.57 -10.24 -9.76
C LYS A 107 -1.72 -9.39 -10.37
N PRO A 108 -3.02 -9.70 -10.13
CA PRO A 108 -4.14 -8.83 -10.50
C PRO A 108 -4.03 -7.39 -9.95
N PHE A 109 -3.63 -7.21 -8.69
CA PHE A 109 -3.45 -5.89 -8.08
C PHE A 109 -2.35 -5.09 -8.78
N MET A 110 -1.16 -5.69 -8.95
CA MET A 110 -0.04 -5.08 -9.66
C MET A 110 -0.44 -4.62 -11.06
N ASN A 111 -1.22 -5.42 -11.79
CA ASN A 111 -1.70 -5.08 -13.12
C ASN A 111 -2.64 -3.85 -13.14
N GLN A 112 -3.51 -3.67 -12.14
CA GLN A 112 -4.32 -2.45 -12.04
C GLN A 112 -3.47 -1.23 -11.65
N CYS A 113 -2.43 -1.43 -10.85
CA CYS A 113 -1.51 -0.38 -10.41
C CYS A 113 -0.39 -0.05 -11.42
N LYS A 114 -0.26 -0.78 -12.53
CA LYS A 114 0.84 -0.66 -13.49
C LYS A 114 1.10 0.78 -14.00
N GLN A 115 0.05 1.57 -14.25
CA GLN A 115 0.22 2.97 -14.66
C GLN A 115 0.91 3.82 -13.58
N VAL A 116 0.56 3.58 -12.31
CA VAL A 116 1.11 4.27 -11.13
C VAL A 116 2.55 3.82 -10.88
N ILE A 117 2.80 2.52 -10.95
CA ILE A 117 4.14 1.91 -10.81
C ILE A 117 5.07 2.49 -11.88
N ASN A 118 4.70 2.43 -13.16
CA ASN A 118 5.51 2.95 -14.26
C ASN A 118 5.78 4.47 -14.14
N LYS A 119 4.81 5.27 -13.65
CA LYS A 119 5.03 6.70 -13.35
C LYS A 119 6.06 6.87 -12.22
N GLY A 120 5.95 6.08 -11.14
CA GLY A 120 6.89 6.07 -10.02
C GLY A 120 8.32 5.73 -10.47
N LEU A 121 8.49 4.62 -11.19
CA LEU A 121 9.77 4.18 -11.76
C LEU A 121 10.41 5.26 -12.64
N LYS A 122 9.65 5.83 -13.59
CA LYS A 122 10.15 6.91 -14.45
C LYS A 122 10.58 8.15 -13.66
N VAL A 123 9.84 8.52 -12.62
CA VAL A 123 10.20 9.67 -11.76
C VAL A 123 11.42 9.38 -10.90
N LEU A 124 11.54 8.16 -10.38
CA LEU A 124 12.68 7.71 -9.59
C LEU A 124 13.96 7.69 -10.43
N ASN A 125 13.93 7.02 -11.58
CA ASN A 125 15.10 6.86 -12.46
C ASN A 125 15.54 8.22 -13.04
N ASN A 126 14.60 9.07 -13.47
CA ASN A 126 14.92 10.45 -13.87
C ASN A 126 15.52 11.28 -12.72
N CYS A 127 15.13 11.04 -11.46
CA CYS A 127 15.74 11.71 -10.32
C CYS A 127 17.13 11.14 -9.98
N LYS A 128 17.32 9.81 -10.03
CA LYS A 128 18.61 9.15 -9.82
C LYS A 128 19.66 9.64 -10.83
N ALA A 129 19.27 9.85 -12.08
CA ALA A 129 20.13 10.44 -13.11
C ALA A 129 20.46 11.93 -12.84
N ASN A 130 19.46 12.78 -12.60
CA ASN A 130 19.64 14.24 -12.63
C ASN A 130 19.95 14.91 -11.27
N ASN A 131 19.76 14.22 -10.13
CA ASN A 131 20.01 14.81 -8.82
C ASN A 131 21.51 14.77 -8.46
N LYS A 132 22.12 15.95 -8.24
CA LYS A 132 23.54 16.12 -7.87
C LYS A 132 23.86 15.78 -6.39
N GLN A 133 22.84 15.62 -5.53
CA GLN A 133 23.04 15.13 -4.16
C GLN A 133 23.60 13.70 -4.15
N THR A 134 24.18 13.27 -3.03
CA THR A 134 24.72 11.91 -2.82
C THR A 134 24.04 11.20 -1.65
N GLY A 135 24.27 9.88 -1.52
CA GLY A 135 23.84 9.06 -0.39
C GLY A 135 22.37 9.22 0.03
N THR A 136 22.14 9.23 1.34
CA THR A 136 20.82 9.36 1.98
C THR A 136 20.09 10.64 1.56
N ALA A 137 20.79 11.74 1.26
CA ALA A 137 20.17 12.97 0.78
C ALA A 137 19.55 12.78 -0.62
N LYS A 138 20.28 12.12 -1.55
CA LYS A 138 19.79 11.76 -2.89
C LYS A 138 18.58 10.82 -2.80
N GLN A 139 18.68 9.78 -1.96
CA GLN A 139 17.58 8.84 -1.70
C GLN A 139 16.32 9.58 -1.23
N ASN A 140 16.42 10.33 -0.13
CA ASN A 140 15.31 11.05 0.47
C ASN A 140 14.67 12.03 -0.53
N ALA A 141 15.47 12.80 -1.27
CA ALA A 141 14.96 13.74 -2.26
C ALA A 141 14.24 13.04 -3.43
N CYS A 142 14.76 11.92 -3.92
CA CYS A 142 14.16 11.19 -5.04
C CYS A 142 12.90 10.41 -4.64
N ILE A 143 12.90 9.75 -3.49
CA ILE A 143 11.69 9.17 -2.89
C ILE A 143 10.63 10.25 -2.65
N ASN A 144 11.01 11.39 -2.06
CA ASN A 144 10.11 12.53 -1.85
C ASN A 144 9.59 13.11 -3.18
N LYS A 145 10.28 12.93 -4.31
CA LYS A 145 9.82 13.30 -5.66
C LYS A 145 8.95 12.24 -6.34
N VAL A 146 9.17 10.94 -6.09
CA VAL A 146 8.25 9.85 -6.47
C VAL A 146 6.91 10.06 -5.76
N TYR A 147 6.96 10.28 -4.45
CA TYR A 147 5.82 10.79 -3.69
C TYR A 147 5.31 12.11 -4.32
N GLY A 148 6.18 13.08 -4.57
CA GLY A 148 5.86 14.32 -5.29
C GLY A 148 5.34 14.18 -6.75
N GLN A 149 5.03 12.99 -7.24
CA GLN A 149 4.38 12.75 -8.55
C GLN A 149 3.25 11.71 -8.55
N CYS A 150 3.17 10.81 -7.56
CA CYS A 150 2.10 9.83 -7.43
C CYS A 150 0.67 10.46 -7.34
N MET A 151 0.54 11.63 -6.70
CA MET A 151 -0.69 12.15 -6.05
C MET A 151 -2.00 11.90 -6.77
N ALA A 152 -2.12 12.41 -7.99
CA ALA A 152 -3.41 12.56 -8.64
C ALA A 152 -3.94 11.20 -9.13
N MET A 153 -3.07 10.18 -9.17
CA MET A 153 -3.41 8.86 -9.71
C MET A 153 -4.19 8.01 -8.70
N VAL A 154 -3.88 8.10 -7.40
CA VAL A 154 -4.71 7.45 -6.36
C VAL A 154 -5.75 8.42 -5.83
N THR A 155 -6.98 8.17 -6.27
CA THR A 155 -8.22 8.80 -5.83
C THR A 155 -9.17 7.72 -5.32
N LYS A 156 -10.31 8.13 -4.72
CA LYS A 156 -11.37 7.17 -4.37
C LYS A 156 -11.86 6.37 -5.59
N ALA A 157 -11.90 7.00 -6.78
CA ALA A 157 -12.27 6.35 -8.04
C ALA A 157 -11.23 5.30 -8.50
N PHE A 158 -9.93 5.59 -8.35
CA PHE A 158 -8.88 4.61 -8.65
C PHE A 158 -8.97 3.39 -7.72
N ILE A 159 -9.13 3.59 -6.41
CA ILE A 159 -9.31 2.49 -5.45
C ILE A 159 -10.55 1.67 -5.78
N ASN A 160 -11.67 2.33 -6.11
CA ASN A 160 -12.89 1.66 -6.52
C ASN A 160 -12.71 0.81 -7.80
N LYS A 161 -11.91 1.28 -8.77
CA LYS A 161 -11.53 0.51 -9.97
C LYS A 161 -10.70 -0.72 -9.60
N VAL A 162 -9.63 -0.55 -8.81
CA VAL A 162 -8.76 -1.65 -8.35
C VAL A 162 -9.60 -2.71 -7.61
N CYS A 163 -10.39 -2.28 -6.63
CA CYS A 163 -11.25 -3.14 -5.82
C CYS A 163 -12.29 -3.91 -6.66
N THR A 164 -12.97 -3.23 -7.61
CA THR A 164 -13.90 -3.88 -8.55
C THR A 164 -13.21 -4.90 -9.47
N ALA A 165 -11.95 -4.66 -9.83
CA ALA A 165 -11.16 -5.62 -10.61
C ALA A 165 -10.69 -6.82 -9.77
N LEU A 166 -10.40 -6.62 -8.48
CA LEU A 166 -10.03 -7.70 -7.55
C LEU A 166 -11.24 -8.57 -7.17
N SER A 167 -12.43 -7.99 -6.91
CA SER A 167 -13.62 -8.78 -6.61
C SER A 167 -13.97 -9.72 -7.78
N LYS A 168 -13.80 -9.27 -9.03
CA LYS A 168 -13.91 -10.13 -10.23
C LYS A 168 -12.91 -11.31 -10.29
N LYS A 169 -11.89 -11.35 -9.43
CA LYS A 169 -10.97 -12.50 -9.26
C LYS A 169 -11.24 -13.34 -8.01
N MET A 170 -12.19 -12.94 -7.17
CA MET A 170 -12.64 -13.69 -6.00
C MET A 170 -13.89 -14.53 -6.30
N ASN A 171 -14.01 -15.71 -5.71
CA ASN A 171 -15.27 -16.45 -5.62
C ASN A 171 -16.18 -15.86 -4.52
N ALA A 172 -17.42 -16.36 -4.39
CA ALA A 172 -18.39 -15.82 -3.43
C ALA A 172 -17.91 -15.95 -1.96
N LYS A 173 -17.27 -17.07 -1.58
CA LYS A 173 -16.72 -17.29 -0.24
C LYS A 173 -15.59 -16.32 0.08
N GLU A 174 -14.59 -16.24 -0.80
CA GLU A 174 -13.46 -15.29 -0.68
C GLU A 174 -13.93 -13.83 -0.59
N TRP A 175 -14.95 -13.47 -1.38
CA TRP A 175 -15.51 -12.12 -1.39
C TRP A 175 -16.35 -11.82 -0.13
N LYS A 176 -17.11 -12.81 0.39
CA LYS A 176 -17.79 -12.69 1.69
C LYS A 176 -16.79 -12.47 2.82
N CYS A 177 -15.68 -13.20 2.84
CA CYS A 177 -14.58 -12.98 3.79
C CYS A 177 -13.96 -11.59 3.64
N ALA A 178 -13.74 -11.12 2.40
CA ALA A 178 -13.28 -9.76 2.14
C ALA A 178 -14.28 -8.70 2.66
N LYS A 179 -15.59 -8.89 2.45
CA LYS A 179 -16.63 -7.99 3.00
C LYS A 179 -16.65 -8.00 4.53
N GLU A 180 -16.49 -9.15 5.18
CA GLU A 180 -16.49 -9.21 6.65
C GLU A 180 -15.23 -8.61 7.30
N TYR A 181 -14.04 -8.82 6.73
CA TYR A 181 -12.77 -8.45 7.38
C TYR A 181 -12.15 -7.13 6.89
N ALA A 182 -12.45 -6.65 5.68
CA ALA A 182 -11.95 -5.34 5.23
C ALA A 182 -12.43 -4.16 6.10
N PRO A 183 -13.70 -4.08 6.58
CA PRO A 183 -14.17 -3.01 7.48
C PRO A 183 -13.33 -2.86 8.75
N LYS A 184 -12.72 -3.96 9.22
CA LYS A 184 -11.89 -4.03 10.43
C LYS A 184 -10.50 -3.41 10.23
N VAL A 185 -10.13 -3.03 8.99
CA VAL A 185 -8.84 -2.36 8.67
C VAL A 185 -8.95 -1.12 7.78
N VAL A 186 -10.04 -0.99 7.01
CA VAL A 186 -10.36 0.18 6.19
C VAL A 186 -11.85 0.53 6.27
N ASN A 187 -12.18 1.82 6.28
CA ASN A 187 -13.53 2.31 6.03
C ASN A 187 -13.91 2.03 4.56
N VAL A 188 -14.71 0.99 4.37
CA VAL A 188 -15.18 0.50 3.06
C VAL A 188 -16.31 1.34 2.46
N THR A 189 -17.07 2.07 3.27
CA THR A 189 -18.32 2.75 2.89
C THR A 189 -18.18 3.73 1.70
N PRO A 190 -17.05 4.45 1.50
CA PRO A 190 -16.85 5.30 0.31
C PRO A 190 -16.69 4.54 -1.02
N TYR A 191 -16.63 3.21 -1.01
CA TYR A 191 -16.24 2.39 -2.17
C TYR A 191 -17.39 1.52 -2.68
N LYS A 192 -17.99 1.93 -3.82
CA LYS A 192 -19.06 1.20 -4.52
C LYS A 192 -18.72 -0.28 -4.78
N CYS A 193 -17.44 -0.64 -4.92
CA CYS A 193 -17.01 -2.02 -5.07
C CYS A 193 -17.44 -2.95 -3.93
N TYR A 194 -17.62 -2.42 -2.70
CA TYR A 194 -18.05 -3.20 -1.54
C TYR A 194 -19.53 -3.62 -1.64
N LEU A 195 -20.33 -2.88 -2.41
CA LEU A 195 -21.75 -3.17 -2.70
C LEU A 195 -21.95 -4.25 -3.77
N ILE A 196 -20.87 -4.94 -4.19
CA ILE A 196 -20.97 -6.07 -5.13
C ILE A 196 -21.48 -7.30 -4.36
N GLU A 197 -22.53 -7.92 -4.90
CA GLU A 197 -23.03 -9.25 -4.52
C GLU A 197 -22.43 -10.34 -5.44
N LYS A 198 -22.35 -11.59 -4.94
CA LYS A 198 -21.68 -12.74 -5.58
C LYS A 198 -22.17 -14.07 -5.04
#